data_AF-A0A2V9K6W8-F1
#
_entry.id   AF-A0A2V9K6W8-F1
#
_cell.length_a   1.000
_cell.length_b   1.000
_cell.length_c   1.000
_cell.angle_alpha   90.00
_cell.angle_beta   90.00
_cell.angle_gamma   90.00
#
_symmetry.space_group_name_H-M   'P 1'
#
loop_
_entity.id
_entity.type
_entity.pdbx_description
1 polymer ?
#
loop_
_entity_poly.entity_id
_entity_poly.type
_entity_poly.pdbx_seq_one_letter_code
_entity_poly.pdbx_strand_id
1 'polypeptide(L)'
;MHAQSVNFPVANLNNVRYASAFPGATAGVKIANCIADLPASGGVCDARGLEGAQTIAADPFAGMALPAAPTLGSTAGGSLPQTQYFVEITYVGGPKGETGPSIETVETVPANQLLTVSCPNAPAASGATGCNVYAASVWGSESKQNASTVALSGTWTEPASGLVSGAARPTGKQGTLRLGAGQYNTSATINPPSGWNIECVYGGKAFGIPVDPEAGTTLFWTGAGNLPVIKIFNAHHVSIRGCTIDGNLTAGSTGILMDSTNAPPGHNIVIQDFNLYRLAVGVQVGTASLPDSAGYEVDKWQLFNGSIDSNMAGSEGIVINGANKAQDSKIQAVTLADVDTDIDLTGGGSYLDIEDCSFGSPVSSGHTDAINTIGAVT
;
A
#
# COMPACT_ATOMS: atom_id res chain seq x y z
N MET A 1 31.44 3.02 43.52
CA MET A 1 30.21 2.55 42.86
C MET A 1 30.08 3.31 41.55
N HIS A 2 30.44 2.70 40.42
CA HIS A 2 30.19 3.30 39.12
C HIS A 2 28.68 3.26 38.89
N ALA A 3 28.05 4.41 38.76
CA ALA A 3 26.67 4.49 38.31
C ALA A 3 26.62 3.89 36.90
N GLN A 4 25.96 2.73 36.75
CA GLN A 4 25.51 2.28 35.45
C GLN A 4 24.59 3.37 34.90
N SER A 5 25.00 4.02 33.83
CA SER A 5 24.10 4.84 33.02
C SER A 5 23.01 3.90 32.51
N VAL A 6 21.83 3.96 33.13
CA VAL A 6 20.63 3.34 32.58
C VAL A 6 20.34 4.08 31.28
N ASN A 7 20.68 3.47 30.16
CA ASN A 7 20.41 4.02 28.84
C ASN A 7 18.90 3.92 28.63
N PHE A 8 18.16 4.96 29.00
CA PHE A 8 16.73 5.03 28.65
C PHE A 8 16.64 5.00 27.13
N PRO A 9 15.94 4.03 26.51
CA PRO A 9 15.74 4.06 25.07
C PRO A 9 15.02 5.36 24.75
N VAL A 10 15.72 6.26 24.07
CA VAL A 10 15.13 7.50 23.56
C VAL A 10 14.06 7.07 22.57
N ALA A 11 12.79 7.20 22.91
CA ALA A 11 11.70 6.81 22.00
C ALA A 11 11.80 7.58 20.67
N ASN A 12 12.25 8.84 20.73
CA ASN A 12 12.22 9.79 19.63
C ASN A 12 13.60 10.46 19.47
N LEU A 13 14.32 10.16 18.40
CA LEU A 13 15.56 10.85 18.02
C LEU A 13 15.38 11.46 16.63
N ASN A 14 15.27 12.80 16.56
CA ASN A 14 14.91 13.52 15.34
C ASN A 14 13.58 12.98 14.73
N ASN A 15 13.60 12.61 13.46
CA ASN A 15 12.46 12.02 12.75
C ASN A 15 12.41 10.49 12.85
N VAL A 16 13.17 9.89 13.78
CA VAL A 16 13.16 8.45 14.06
C VAL A 16 12.34 8.18 15.31
N ARG A 17 11.52 7.13 15.25
CA ARG A 17 10.75 6.54 16.35
C ARG A 17 11.21 5.10 16.52
N TYR A 18 11.65 4.72 17.71
CA TYR A 18 12.08 3.34 17.98
C TYR A 18 10.90 2.51 18.47
N ALA A 19 10.43 1.55 17.67
CA ALA A 19 9.22 0.78 17.95
C ALA A 19 9.31 0.02 19.29
N SER A 20 10.50 -0.38 19.72
CA SER A 20 10.73 -1.07 20.98
C SER A 20 10.32 -0.26 22.21
N ALA A 21 10.35 1.08 22.12
CA ALA A 21 9.96 2.00 23.19
C ALA A 21 8.44 2.23 23.29
N PHE A 22 7.66 1.77 22.32
CA PHE A 22 6.20 1.93 22.33
C PHE A 22 5.51 0.78 23.09
N PRO A 23 4.36 1.05 23.75
CA PRO A 23 3.60 0.03 24.44
C PRO A 23 3.00 -0.98 23.46
N GLY A 24 2.84 -2.24 23.90
CA GLY A 24 2.25 -3.32 23.11
C GLY A 24 2.85 -4.68 23.46
N ALA A 25 2.02 -5.73 23.40
CA ALA A 25 2.44 -7.11 23.67
C ALA A 25 3.11 -7.79 22.47
N THR A 26 2.86 -7.30 21.26
CA THR A 26 3.35 -7.89 20.00
C THR A 26 4.07 -6.86 19.14
N ALA A 27 4.90 -7.32 18.21
CA ALA A 27 5.56 -6.48 17.21
C ALA A 27 4.57 -5.58 16.45
N GLY A 28 3.46 -6.14 15.95
CA GLY A 28 2.46 -5.37 15.19
C GLY A 28 1.86 -4.20 15.97
N VAL A 29 1.55 -4.37 17.26
CA VAL A 29 1.01 -3.29 18.10
C VAL A 29 2.06 -2.19 18.33
N LYS A 30 3.30 -2.58 18.61
CA LYS A 30 4.40 -1.62 18.81
C LYS A 30 4.72 -0.84 17.54
N ILE A 31 4.75 -1.51 16.39
CA ILE A 31 4.94 -0.87 15.07
C ILE A 31 3.79 0.09 14.78
N ALA A 32 2.54 -0.31 15.00
CA ALA A 32 1.40 0.57 14.79
C ALA A 32 1.50 1.84 15.66
N ASN A 33 1.84 1.71 16.94
CA ASN A 33 2.01 2.87 17.82
C ASN A 33 3.18 3.77 17.40
N CYS A 34 4.27 3.18 16.96
CA CYS A 34 5.43 3.88 16.43
C CYS A 34 5.11 4.69 15.16
N ILE A 35 4.37 4.12 14.20
CA ILE A 35 3.89 4.82 13.00
C ILE A 35 2.93 5.96 13.37
N ALA A 36 2.08 5.74 14.37
CA ALA A 36 1.14 6.76 14.86
C ALA A 36 1.87 8.00 15.38
N ASP A 37 2.97 7.82 16.12
CA ASP A 37 3.75 8.90 16.74
C ASP A 37 4.69 9.65 15.78
N LEU A 38 4.84 9.17 14.54
CA LEU A 38 5.65 9.90 13.54
C LEU A 38 5.10 11.32 13.31
N PRO A 39 5.98 12.30 13.01
CA PRO A 39 5.54 13.62 12.58
C PRO A 39 4.60 13.57 11.36
N ALA A 40 3.75 14.58 11.21
CA ALA A 40 2.91 14.73 10.01
C ALA A 40 3.73 14.87 8.72
N SER A 41 4.95 15.42 8.82
CA SER A 41 5.94 15.48 7.74
C SER A 41 6.61 14.13 7.42
N GLY A 42 6.24 13.06 8.13
CA GLY A 42 6.82 11.74 8.01
C GLY A 42 8.05 11.48 8.87
N GLY A 43 8.64 10.30 8.69
CA GLY A 43 9.85 9.88 9.40
C GLY A 43 10.09 8.37 9.32
N VAL A 44 10.91 7.85 10.23
CA VAL A 44 11.28 6.43 10.28
C VAL A 44 10.69 5.79 11.53
N CYS A 45 9.87 4.76 11.36
CA CYS A 45 9.58 3.81 12.42
C CYS A 45 10.63 2.70 12.40
N ASP A 46 11.56 2.72 13.36
CA ASP A 46 12.65 1.76 13.48
C ASP A 46 12.26 0.62 14.42
N ALA A 47 11.90 -0.52 13.83
CA ALA A 47 11.50 -1.73 14.52
C ALA A 47 12.62 -2.78 14.63
N ARG A 48 13.87 -2.42 14.30
CA ARG A 48 15.00 -3.36 14.34
C ARG A 48 15.38 -3.81 15.74
N GLY A 49 15.00 -3.06 16.77
CA GLY A 49 15.23 -3.38 18.18
C GLY A 49 14.06 -4.07 18.88
N LEU A 50 13.08 -4.61 18.15
CA LEU A 50 11.94 -5.30 18.77
C LEU A 50 12.38 -6.63 19.38
N GLU A 51 12.06 -6.80 20.66
CA GLU A 51 12.23 -8.04 21.42
C GLU A 51 10.86 -8.62 21.78
N GLY A 52 10.80 -9.93 22.08
CA GLY A 52 9.56 -10.61 22.46
C GLY A 52 8.76 -11.17 21.29
N ALA A 53 7.43 -11.19 21.42
CA ALA A 53 6.55 -11.84 20.45
C ALA A 53 6.51 -11.09 19.10
N GLN A 54 7.10 -11.70 18.08
CA GLN A 54 7.13 -11.19 16.70
C GLN A 54 5.84 -11.56 15.96
N THR A 55 4.73 -10.93 16.33
CA THR A 55 3.41 -11.20 15.73
C THR A 55 2.79 -9.94 15.15
N ILE A 56 2.32 -10.02 13.91
CA ILE A 56 1.57 -8.99 13.19
C ILE A 56 0.18 -9.55 12.87
N ALA A 57 -0.75 -9.36 13.82
CA ALA A 57 -2.12 -9.86 13.73
C ALA A 57 -3.14 -8.82 13.22
N ALA A 58 -2.67 -7.59 12.98
CA ALA A 58 -3.44 -6.49 12.41
C ALA A 58 -2.49 -5.66 11.53
N ASP A 59 -3.05 -5.00 10.52
CA ASP A 59 -2.29 -4.12 9.64
C ASP A 59 -1.66 -2.95 10.43
N PRO A 60 -0.32 -2.82 10.46
CA PRO A 60 0.35 -1.72 11.16
C PRO A 60 0.03 -0.33 10.57
N PHE A 61 -0.45 -0.29 9.31
CA PHE A 61 -0.85 0.91 8.58
C PHE A 61 -2.35 1.19 8.64
N ALA A 62 -3.14 0.37 9.35
CA ALA A 62 -4.55 0.66 9.60
C ALA A 62 -4.71 2.09 10.13
N GLY A 63 -5.65 2.85 9.55
CA GLY A 63 -5.79 4.29 9.82
C GLY A 63 -5.30 5.23 8.72
N MET A 64 -4.61 4.71 7.69
CA MET A 64 -3.93 5.56 6.69
C MET A 64 -4.51 5.49 5.27
N ALA A 65 -5.63 4.79 5.07
CA ALA A 65 -6.29 4.69 3.78
C ALA A 65 -6.86 6.04 3.31
N LEU A 66 -6.73 6.34 2.02
CA LEU A 66 -7.25 7.55 1.42
C LEU A 66 -8.78 7.53 1.33
N PRO A 67 -9.47 8.68 1.38
CA PRO A 67 -10.91 8.73 1.18
C PRO A 67 -11.32 8.40 -0.25
N ALA A 68 -12.53 7.87 -0.41
CA ALA A 68 -13.18 7.82 -1.71
C ALA A 68 -13.43 9.25 -2.24
N ALA A 69 -13.56 9.39 -3.55
CA ALA A 69 -13.95 10.65 -4.18
C ALA A 69 -15.22 11.21 -3.52
N PRO A 70 -15.27 12.50 -3.16
CA PRO A 70 -16.49 13.09 -2.64
C PRO A 70 -17.55 13.18 -3.74
N THR A 71 -18.81 12.96 -3.40
CA THR A 71 -19.91 13.41 -4.26
C THR A 71 -20.05 14.92 -4.12
N LEU A 72 -20.05 15.62 -5.26
CA LEU A 72 -20.22 17.07 -5.34
C LEU A 72 -21.64 17.43 -5.77
N GLY A 73 -22.04 18.66 -5.47
CA GLY A 73 -23.30 19.24 -5.92
C GLY A 73 -23.38 20.72 -5.62
N SER A 74 -24.54 21.33 -5.82
CA SER A 74 -24.77 22.75 -5.55
C SER A 74 -26.10 23.00 -4.87
N THR A 75 -26.18 24.09 -4.11
CA THR A 75 -27.42 24.55 -3.47
C THR A 75 -27.56 26.06 -3.62
N ALA A 76 -28.81 26.56 -3.70
CA ALA A 76 -29.06 27.98 -3.86
C ALA A 76 -28.50 28.78 -2.67
N GLY A 77 -27.73 29.82 -2.95
CA GLY A 77 -27.15 30.67 -1.91
C GLY A 77 -26.10 31.65 -2.42
N GLY A 78 -25.90 32.73 -1.65
CA GLY A 78 -24.90 33.75 -1.94
C GLY A 78 -25.18 34.59 -3.19
N SER A 79 -24.15 35.28 -3.65
CA SER A 79 -24.15 36.06 -4.91
C SER A 79 -22.84 35.83 -5.67
N LEU A 80 -22.38 34.59 -5.66
CA LEU A 80 -21.14 34.17 -6.30
C LEU A 80 -21.36 33.96 -7.81
N PRO A 81 -20.35 34.24 -8.65
CA PRO A 81 -20.40 33.93 -10.07
C PRO A 81 -20.37 32.42 -10.29
N GLN A 82 -20.77 31.99 -11.49
CA GLN A 82 -20.54 30.62 -11.94
C GLN A 82 -19.03 30.32 -11.85
N THR A 83 -18.68 29.21 -11.19
CA THR A 83 -17.30 28.86 -10.90
C THR A 83 -17.11 27.34 -11.08
N GLN A 84 -16.00 26.95 -11.69
CA GLN A 84 -15.54 25.57 -11.70
C GLN A 84 -14.65 25.34 -10.49
N TYR A 85 -14.95 24.30 -9.72
CA TYR A 85 -14.23 23.93 -8.52
C TYR A 85 -13.49 22.61 -8.71
N PHE A 86 -12.29 22.55 -8.15
CA PHE A 86 -11.46 21.36 -7.99
C PHE A 86 -11.48 20.99 -6.51
N VAL A 87 -11.87 19.75 -6.17
CA VAL A 87 -12.21 19.36 -4.80
C VAL A 87 -11.60 18.02 -4.43
N GLU A 88 -11.00 17.98 -3.25
CA GLU A 88 -10.49 16.77 -2.60
C GLU A 88 -10.95 16.75 -1.13
N ILE A 89 -10.91 15.57 -0.51
CA ILE A 89 -11.16 15.42 0.93
C ILE A 89 -10.08 14.55 1.59
N THR A 90 -9.88 14.72 2.89
CA THR A 90 -9.01 13.88 3.72
C THR A 90 -9.81 13.34 4.91
N TYR A 91 -9.52 12.14 5.41
CA TYR A 91 -10.09 11.67 6.67
C TYR A 91 -9.29 12.20 7.86
N VAL A 92 -10.01 12.50 8.95
CA VAL A 92 -9.44 12.94 10.23
C VAL A 92 -9.99 12.13 11.40
N GLY A 93 -9.26 12.12 12.52
CA GLY A 93 -9.70 11.53 13.79
C GLY A 93 -9.23 10.10 14.07
N GLY A 94 -8.55 9.47 13.10
CA GLY A 94 -7.87 8.18 13.31
C GLY A 94 -6.60 8.32 14.17
N PRO A 95 -6.10 7.22 14.76
CA PRO A 95 -4.89 7.23 15.59
C PRO A 95 -3.63 7.67 14.83
N LYS A 96 -3.69 7.73 13.49
CA LYS A 96 -2.57 8.07 12.60
C LYS A 96 -2.59 9.53 12.11
N GLY A 97 -3.58 10.32 12.53
CA GLY A 97 -3.75 11.71 12.12
C GLY A 97 -4.61 11.85 10.86
N GLU A 98 -4.34 12.89 10.09
CA GLU A 98 -5.03 13.19 8.83
C GLU A 98 -4.42 12.39 7.67
N THR A 99 -5.28 11.81 6.81
CA THR A 99 -4.85 11.03 5.65
C THR A 99 -4.34 11.92 4.52
N GLY A 100 -3.81 11.31 3.45
CA GLY A 100 -3.72 12.01 2.16
C GLY A 100 -5.10 12.29 1.56
N PRO A 101 -5.16 13.08 0.48
CA PRO A 101 -6.41 13.45 -0.16
C PRO A 101 -6.99 12.30 -0.98
N SER A 102 -8.31 12.36 -1.20
CA SER A 102 -9.00 11.58 -2.23
C SER A 102 -8.48 11.92 -3.62
N ILE A 103 -8.94 11.19 -4.63
CA ILE A 103 -8.87 11.70 -6.00
C ILE A 103 -9.61 13.04 -6.11
N GLU A 104 -9.06 13.96 -6.90
CA GLU A 104 -9.67 15.25 -7.19
C GLU A 104 -10.93 15.07 -8.03
N THR A 105 -12.00 15.76 -7.64
CA THR A 105 -13.28 15.78 -8.35
C THR A 105 -13.59 17.21 -8.77
N VAL A 106 -14.16 17.38 -9.96
CA VAL A 106 -14.44 18.71 -10.55
C VAL A 106 -15.94 18.93 -10.64
N GLU A 107 -16.42 20.10 -10.21
CA GLU A 107 -17.83 20.50 -10.32
C GLU A 107 -17.94 21.93 -10.85
N THR A 108 -18.85 22.17 -11.79
CA THR A 108 -19.18 23.52 -12.25
C THR A 108 -20.44 24.00 -11.57
N VAL A 109 -20.30 24.91 -10.62
CA VAL A 109 -21.42 25.45 -9.82
C VAL A 109 -21.99 26.69 -10.52
N PRO A 110 -23.30 26.77 -10.79
CA PRO A 110 -23.94 27.93 -11.40
C PRO A 110 -23.87 29.20 -10.54
N ALA A 111 -24.08 30.36 -11.16
CA ALA A 111 -24.16 31.63 -10.42
C ALA A 111 -25.30 31.61 -9.37
N ASN A 112 -25.06 32.26 -8.23
CA ASN A 112 -25.96 32.30 -7.06
C ASN A 112 -26.23 30.91 -6.44
N GLN A 113 -25.30 29.98 -6.62
CA GLN A 113 -25.27 28.71 -5.90
C GLN A 113 -23.94 28.53 -5.18
N LEU A 114 -23.95 27.67 -4.18
CA LEU A 114 -22.82 27.33 -3.32
C LEU A 114 -22.43 25.88 -3.56
N LEU A 115 -21.13 25.60 -3.62
CA LEU A 115 -20.62 24.24 -3.70
C LEU A 115 -21.05 23.44 -2.45
N THR A 116 -21.45 22.19 -2.66
CA THR A 116 -21.67 21.20 -1.60
C THR A 116 -20.75 20.01 -1.81
N VAL A 117 -20.14 19.53 -0.73
CA VAL A 117 -19.15 18.45 -0.73
C VAL A 117 -19.55 17.43 0.33
N SER A 118 -19.82 16.21 -0.09
CA SER A 118 -20.12 15.11 0.84
C SER A 118 -18.85 14.55 1.50
N CYS A 119 -19.00 14.16 2.76
CA CYS A 119 -18.03 13.37 3.50
C CYS A 119 -18.46 11.90 3.44
N PRO A 120 -17.84 11.03 2.64
CA PRO A 120 -18.21 9.64 2.55
C PRO A 120 -17.92 8.89 3.86
N ASN A 121 -18.54 7.72 4.03
CA ASN A 121 -18.19 6.81 5.11
C ASN A 121 -16.77 6.28 4.92
N ALA A 122 -16.02 6.22 6.02
CA ALA A 122 -14.69 5.64 6.01
C ALA A 122 -14.74 4.12 6.29
N PRO A 123 -13.78 3.34 5.76
CA PRO A 123 -13.59 1.96 6.19
C PRO A 123 -13.40 1.92 7.72
N ALA A 124 -14.04 0.98 8.42
CA ALA A 124 -13.96 0.91 9.88
C ALA A 124 -12.52 0.86 10.42
N ALA A 125 -11.60 0.26 9.66
CA ALA A 125 -10.18 0.18 9.98
C ALA A 125 -9.44 1.54 9.95
N SER A 126 -10.03 2.61 9.41
CA SER A 126 -9.40 3.94 9.37
C SER A 126 -9.45 4.66 10.74
N GLY A 127 -10.41 4.31 11.59
CA GLY A 127 -10.70 5.07 12.81
C GLY A 127 -11.09 6.53 12.57
N ALA A 128 -11.39 6.92 11.32
CA ALA A 128 -11.78 8.28 10.98
C ALA A 128 -13.11 8.65 11.64
N THR A 129 -13.21 9.89 12.13
CA THR A 129 -14.42 10.44 12.73
C THR A 129 -15.07 11.51 11.84
N GLY A 130 -14.41 11.88 10.75
CA GLY A 130 -14.91 12.85 9.78
C GLY A 130 -13.86 13.17 8.72
N CYS A 131 -14.06 14.26 7.99
CA CYS A 131 -13.15 14.70 6.95
C CYS A 131 -12.91 16.22 6.95
N ASN A 132 -11.81 16.62 6.31
CA ASN A 132 -11.61 17.99 5.86
C ASN A 132 -11.88 18.09 4.36
N VAL A 133 -12.36 19.26 3.94
CA VAL A 133 -12.63 19.61 2.54
C VAL A 133 -11.54 20.53 2.05
N TYR A 134 -10.97 20.21 0.89
CA TYR A 134 -10.01 21.02 0.17
C TYR A 134 -10.62 21.41 -1.16
N ALA A 135 -10.69 22.71 -1.45
CA ALA A 135 -11.24 23.19 -2.70
C ALA A 135 -10.45 24.38 -3.25
N ALA A 136 -10.47 24.53 -4.57
CA ALA A 136 -9.97 25.69 -5.29
C ALA A 136 -10.78 25.96 -6.56
N SER A 137 -10.68 27.19 -7.08
CA SER A 137 -11.18 27.58 -8.40
C SER A 137 -10.11 27.51 -9.50
N VAL A 138 -8.88 27.12 -9.13
CA VAL A 138 -7.75 26.93 -10.03
C VAL A 138 -7.11 25.59 -9.66
N TRP A 139 -6.93 24.74 -10.67
CA TRP A 139 -6.35 23.43 -10.52
C TRP A 139 -5.00 23.46 -9.78
N GLY A 140 -4.82 22.57 -8.81
CA GLY A 140 -3.56 22.40 -8.07
C GLY A 140 -3.35 23.42 -6.95
N SER A 141 -4.37 24.21 -6.60
CA SER A 141 -4.29 25.24 -5.55
C SER A 141 -5.24 25.01 -4.37
N GLU A 142 -5.72 23.78 -4.22
CA GLU A 142 -6.70 23.36 -3.22
C GLU A 142 -6.20 23.62 -1.80
N SER A 143 -7.02 24.31 -1.00
CA SER A 143 -6.74 24.63 0.41
C SER A 143 -7.94 24.28 1.30
N LYS A 144 -7.69 24.06 2.60
CA LYS A 144 -8.71 23.60 3.56
C LYS A 144 -9.84 24.60 3.72
N GLN A 145 -11.08 24.15 3.58
CA GLN A 145 -12.26 25.02 3.57
C GLN A 145 -13.08 24.99 4.87
N ASN A 146 -13.04 23.88 5.60
CA ASN A 146 -13.84 23.69 6.81
C ASN A 146 -13.05 24.06 8.08
N ALA A 147 -13.63 24.90 8.94
CA ALA A 147 -13.05 25.25 10.24
C ALA A 147 -13.24 24.14 11.29
N SER A 148 -14.38 23.45 11.24
CA SER A 148 -14.67 22.25 12.04
C SER A 148 -14.75 21.03 11.14
N THR A 149 -14.37 19.87 11.67
CA THR A 149 -14.44 18.59 10.96
C THR A 149 -15.85 18.31 10.47
N VAL A 150 -15.98 17.94 9.20
CA VAL A 150 -17.23 17.47 8.63
C VAL A 150 -17.43 16.03 9.09
N ALA A 151 -18.56 15.73 9.74
CA ALA A 151 -18.84 14.37 10.19
C ALA A 151 -18.94 13.39 9.00
N LEU A 152 -18.62 12.12 9.22
CA LEU A 152 -18.86 11.07 8.21
C LEU A 152 -20.34 11.02 7.81
N SER A 153 -20.61 10.77 6.52
CA SER A 153 -21.93 10.93 5.87
C SER A 153 -22.53 12.35 5.93
N GLY A 154 -21.78 13.35 6.43
CA GLY A 154 -22.19 14.74 6.43
C GLY A 154 -21.91 15.45 5.11
N THR A 155 -22.37 16.70 5.02
CA THR A 155 -22.13 17.57 3.86
C THR A 155 -21.59 18.90 4.35
N TRP A 156 -20.51 19.36 3.70
CA TRP A 156 -20.04 20.74 3.81
C TRP A 156 -20.68 21.60 2.72
N THR A 157 -21.00 22.84 3.04
CA THR A 157 -21.51 23.84 2.10
C THR A 157 -20.58 25.04 2.12
N GLU A 158 -20.23 25.52 0.92
CA GLU A 158 -19.41 26.70 0.74
C GLU A 158 -20.02 27.93 1.45
N PRO A 159 -19.20 28.77 2.11
CA PRO A 159 -19.67 30.03 2.63
C PRO A 159 -20.22 30.93 1.52
N ALA A 160 -21.25 31.74 1.83
CA ALA A 160 -21.79 32.72 0.87
C ALA A 160 -20.77 33.78 0.41
N SER A 161 -19.65 33.92 1.13
CA SER A 161 -18.50 34.76 0.77
C SER A 161 -17.52 34.10 -0.21
N GLY A 162 -17.74 32.84 -0.59
CA GLY A 162 -16.84 32.02 -1.39
C GLY A 162 -15.82 31.24 -0.55
N LEU A 163 -14.87 30.61 -1.24
CA LEU A 163 -13.77 29.84 -0.65
C LEU A 163 -12.95 30.68 0.34
N VAL A 164 -12.44 30.01 1.37
CA VAL A 164 -11.53 30.58 2.36
C VAL A 164 -10.08 30.27 2.02
N SER A 165 -9.16 31.12 2.46
CA SER A 165 -7.71 30.83 2.39
C SER A 165 -7.34 29.89 3.54
N GLY A 166 -7.24 28.61 3.23
CA GLY A 166 -6.94 27.56 4.19
C GLY A 166 -5.49 27.11 4.22
N ALA A 167 -5.20 26.15 5.10
CA ALA A 167 -3.97 25.39 5.03
C ALA A 167 -3.92 24.56 3.73
N ALA A 168 -2.71 24.32 3.22
CA ALA A 168 -2.51 23.39 2.12
C ALA A 168 -2.98 21.97 2.51
N ARG A 169 -3.41 21.19 1.51
CA ARG A 169 -3.71 19.78 1.71
C ARG A 169 -2.47 18.98 2.16
N PRO A 170 -2.62 18.01 3.08
CA PRO A 170 -1.54 17.11 3.42
C PRO A 170 -1.26 16.17 2.25
N THR A 171 -0.02 15.75 2.07
CA THR A 171 0.37 14.73 1.07
C THR A 171 0.19 13.30 1.58
N GLY A 172 -0.51 13.12 2.70
CA GLY A 172 -0.53 11.89 3.49
C GLY A 172 0.77 11.71 4.30
N LYS A 173 0.67 11.08 5.48
CA LYS A 173 1.86 10.77 6.28
C LYS A 173 2.73 9.78 5.52
N GLN A 174 3.94 10.18 5.15
CA GLN A 174 4.94 9.34 4.47
C GLN A 174 5.93 8.77 5.48
N GLY A 175 6.67 7.73 5.12
CA GLY A 175 7.70 7.24 6.03
C GLY A 175 8.39 5.96 5.61
N THR A 176 9.29 5.52 6.49
CA THR A 176 9.97 4.24 6.36
C THR A 176 9.67 3.39 7.59
N LEU A 177 9.21 2.16 7.38
CA LEU A 177 9.20 1.11 8.37
C LEU A 177 10.47 0.26 8.20
N ARG A 178 11.32 0.20 9.23
CA ARG A 178 12.50 -0.67 9.25
C ARG A 178 12.26 -1.89 10.13
N LEU A 179 12.18 -3.08 9.53
CA LEU A 179 12.05 -4.34 10.26
C LEU A 179 13.44 -4.93 10.54
N GLY A 180 13.63 -5.44 11.75
CA GLY A 180 14.84 -6.18 12.13
C GLY A 180 14.84 -7.60 11.58
N ALA A 181 15.99 -8.25 11.60
CA ALA A 181 16.08 -9.68 11.31
C ALA A 181 15.25 -10.49 12.32
N GLY A 182 14.65 -11.57 11.85
CA GLY A 182 13.75 -12.42 12.61
C GLY A 182 12.48 -12.77 11.84
N GLN A 183 11.79 -13.79 12.32
CA GLN A 183 10.51 -14.23 11.80
C GLN A 183 9.37 -13.46 12.48
N TYR A 184 8.50 -12.84 11.69
CA TYR A 184 7.27 -12.18 12.10
C TYR A 184 6.08 -13.01 11.67
N ASN A 185 5.42 -13.66 12.62
CA ASN A 185 4.18 -14.39 12.38
C ASN A 185 3.09 -13.39 11.99
N THR A 186 2.73 -13.39 10.71
CA THR A 186 1.86 -12.40 10.08
C THR A 186 0.55 -13.07 9.72
N SER A 187 -0.55 -12.65 10.34
CA SER A 187 -1.88 -13.22 10.10
C SER A 187 -2.88 -12.23 9.51
N ALA A 188 -2.44 -10.99 9.30
CA ALA A 188 -3.20 -9.94 8.65
C ALA A 188 -2.36 -9.33 7.52
N THR A 189 -3.03 -8.97 6.43
CA THR A 189 -2.42 -8.26 5.30
C THR A 189 -1.85 -6.91 5.77
N ILE A 190 -0.62 -6.61 5.36
CA ILE A 190 0.03 -5.32 5.56
C ILE A 190 -0.31 -4.43 4.37
N ASN A 191 -0.91 -3.25 4.60
CA ASN A 191 -1.35 -2.35 3.52
C ASN A 191 -0.55 -1.03 3.53
N PRO A 192 0.69 -0.99 3.01
CA PRO A 192 1.44 0.26 2.96
C PRO A 192 0.73 1.29 2.08
N PRO A 193 0.48 2.52 2.59
CA PRO A 193 -0.15 3.59 1.83
C PRO A 193 0.89 4.35 0.99
N SER A 194 0.45 5.30 0.16
CA SER A 194 1.36 6.08 -0.69
C SER A 194 2.52 6.72 0.09
N GLY A 195 3.72 6.70 -0.51
CA GLY A 195 4.92 7.31 0.05
C GLY A 195 5.55 6.53 1.21
N TRP A 196 5.24 5.24 1.36
CA TRP A 196 5.86 4.38 2.37
C TRP A 196 6.89 3.42 1.82
N ASN A 197 7.99 3.31 2.55
CA ASN A 197 9.03 2.31 2.33
C ASN A 197 8.99 1.28 3.45
N ILE A 198 9.05 0.00 3.10
CA ILE A 198 9.30 -1.11 4.03
C ILE A 198 10.72 -1.61 3.76
N GLU A 199 11.60 -1.38 4.72
CA GLU A 199 13.00 -1.80 4.69
C GLU A 199 13.19 -2.99 5.64
N CYS A 200 13.53 -4.14 5.08
CA CYS A 200 13.83 -5.36 5.78
C CYS A 200 15.34 -5.63 5.81
N VAL A 201 15.77 -6.51 6.70
CA VAL A 201 17.12 -7.08 6.61
C VAL A 201 17.10 -8.17 5.54
N TYR A 202 17.79 -7.93 4.43
CA TYR A 202 17.91 -8.93 3.36
C TYR A 202 18.50 -10.24 3.88
N GLY A 203 17.92 -11.35 3.43
CA GLY A 203 18.28 -12.70 3.82
C GLY A 203 17.62 -13.72 2.89
N GLY A 204 16.93 -14.70 3.44
CA GLY A 204 16.33 -15.82 2.70
C GLY A 204 17.07 -17.13 2.95
N LYS A 205 16.89 -18.09 2.03
CA LYS A 205 17.58 -19.39 2.01
C LYS A 205 18.12 -19.67 0.62
N ALA A 206 19.09 -20.58 0.52
CA ALA A 206 19.52 -21.07 -0.79
C ALA A 206 18.38 -21.86 -1.45
N PHE A 207 18.23 -21.70 -2.77
CA PHE A 207 17.23 -22.41 -3.58
C PHE A 207 17.27 -23.92 -3.33
N GLY A 208 16.09 -24.54 -3.20
CA GLY A 208 15.94 -25.99 -3.02
C GLY A 208 16.40 -26.54 -1.66
N ILE A 209 16.74 -25.69 -0.68
CA ILE A 209 17.08 -26.13 0.68
C ILE A 209 15.89 -25.93 1.65
N PRO A 210 15.38 -26.99 2.30
CA PRO A 210 14.28 -26.90 3.26
C PRO A 210 14.78 -26.56 4.68
N VAL A 211 15.45 -25.41 4.86
CA VAL A 211 15.82 -24.94 6.21
C VAL A 211 14.93 -23.79 6.67
N ASP A 212 14.27 -24.00 7.81
CA ASP A 212 13.58 -22.97 8.61
C ASP A 212 14.44 -22.66 9.87
N PRO A 213 14.51 -21.40 10.34
CA PRO A 213 13.92 -20.18 9.77
C PRO A 213 14.80 -19.56 8.68
N GLU A 214 14.18 -18.83 7.76
CA GLU A 214 14.89 -18.06 6.74
C GLU A 214 15.73 -16.94 7.38
N ALA A 215 16.88 -16.62 6.78
CA ALA A 215 17.71 -15.53 7.27
C ALA A 215 17.06 -14.17 7.00
N GLY A 216 17.50 -13.13 7.71
CA GLY A 216 17.01 -11.76 7.52
C GLY A 216 15.64 -11.55 8.16
N THR A 217 14.84 -10.64 7.60
CA THR A 217 13.46 -10.41 8.01
C THR A 217 12.51 -11.33 7.23
N THR A 218 11.78 -12.18 7.94
CA THR A 218 10.77 -13.08 7.34
C THR A 218 9.37 -12.67 7.79
N LEU A 219 8.50 -12.33 6.84
CA LEU A 219 7.06 -12.25 7.05
C LEU A 219 6.46 -13.63 6.83
N PHE A 220 6.28 -14.39 7.92
CA PHE A 220 5.81 -15.76 7.88
C PHE A 220 4.29 -15.81 8.00
N TRP A 221 3.61 -16.25 6.94
CA TRP A 221 2.16 -16.20 6.82
C TRP A 221 1.47 -17.24 7.71
N THR A 222 0.52 -16.75 8.48
CA THR A 222 -0.36 -17.53 9.37
C THR A 222 -1.82 -17.09 9.22
N GLY A 223 -2.11 -16.29 8.20
CA GLY A 223 -3.44 -15.74 7.92
C GLY A 223 -4.27 -16.64 7.02
N ALA A 224 -5.37 -16.08 6.50
CA ALA A 224 -6.26 -16.80 5.61
C ALA A 224 -5.60 -17.09 4.26
N GLY A 225 -6.01 -18.19 3.62
CA GLY A 225 -5.46 -18.62 2.35
C GLY A 225 -5.84 -17.74 1.16
N ASN A 226 -6.87 -16.92 1.23
CA ASN A 226 -7.32 -16.09 0.09
C ASN A 226 -6.88 -14.62 0.20
N LEU A 227 -5.81 -14.35 0.96
CA LEU A 227 -5.34 -13.00 1.22
C LEU A 227 -3.86 -12.86 0.86
N PRO A 228 -3.45 -11.65 0.44
CA PRO A 228 -2.04 -11.34 0.28
C PRO A 228 -1.36 -11.07 1.62
N VAL A 229 -0.06 -11.36 1.72
CA VAL A 229 0.76 -10.95 2.87
C VAL A 229 0.93 -9.43 2.87
N ILE A 230 1.28 -8.86 1.71
CA ILE A 230 1.33 -7.41 1.50
C ILE A 230 0.41 -7.02 0.36
N LYS A 231 -0.42 -6.00 0.59
CA LYS A 231 -1.30 -5.43 -0.44
C LYS A 231 -1.01 -3.93 -0.63
N ILE A 232 -0.58 -3.57 -1.82
CA ILE A 232 -0.43 -2.18 -2.25
C ILE A 232 -1.69 -1.84 -3.02
N PHE A 233 -2.61 -1.09 -2.39
CA PHE A 233 -3.92 -0.78 -2.97
C PHE A 233 -4.14 0.72 -3.03
N ASN A 234 -4.47 1.24 -4.22
CA ASN A 234 -4.67 2.69 -4.43
C ASN A 234 -3.51 3.51 -3.85
N ALA A 235 -2.29 3.07 -4.12
CA ALA A 235 -1.09 3.63 -3.52
C ALA A 235 0.02 3.79 -4.55
N HIS A 236 0.82 4.84 -4.38
CA HIS A 236 1.94 5.18 -5.24
C HIS A 236 3.18 5.60 -4.45
N HIS A 237 4.36 5.54 -5.07
CA HIS A 237 5.64 5.78 -4.38
C HIS A 237 5.83 4.86 -3.17
N VAL A 238 5.53 3.56 -3.35
CA VAL A 238 5.74 2.53 -2.33
C VAL A 238 6.99 1.73 -2.70
N SER A 239 7.85 1.44 -1.72
CA SER A 239 8.92 0.46 -1.93
C SER A 239 9.01 -0.59 -0.85
N ILE A 240 9.35 -1.81 -1.25
CA ILE A 240 9.60 -2.96 -0.36
C ILE A 240 10.98 -3.47 -0.70
N ARG A 241 11.88 -3.49 0.28
CA ARG A 241 13.30 -3.78 0.08
C ARG A 241 13.81 -4.79 1.09
N GLY A 242 14.48 -5.84 0.62
CA GLY A 242 15.17 -6.77 1.51
C GLY A 242 14.25 -7.80 2.18
N CYS A 243 12.96 -7.86 1.84
CA CYS A 243 12.00 -8.66 2.61
C CYS A 243 11.93 -10.09 2.09
N THR A 244 11.96 -11.04 3.03
CA THR A 244 11.54 -12.41 2.77
C THR A 244 10.07 -12.55 3.16
N ILE A 245 9.25 -13.11 2.27
CA ILE A 245 7.84 -13.44 2.53
C ILE A 245 7.70 -14.94 2.37
N ASP A 246 7.13 -15.58 3.38
CA ASP A 246 6.88 -17.02 3.35
C ASP A 246 5.38 -17.28 3.50
N GLY A 247 4.76 -17.89 2.50
CA GLY A 247 3.35 -18.25 2.48
C GLY A 247 2.98 -19.44 3.36
N ASN A 248 3.97 -20.14 3.92
CA ASN A 248 3.80 -21.32 4.78
C ASN A 248 2.94 -22.41 4.12
N LEU A 249 3.07 -22.55 2.79
CA LEU A 249 2.28 -23.47 1.95
C LEU A 249 0.77 -23.25 2.08
N THR A 250 0.34 -22.04 2.42
CA THR A 250 -1.07 -21.73 2.61
C THR A 250 -1.76 -21.63 1.26
N ALA A 251 -2.70 -22.55 0.98
CA ALA A 251 -3.40 -22.59 -0.30
C ALA A 251 -4.10 -21.25 -0.62
N GLY A 252 -3.87 -20.75 -1.83
CA GLY A 252 -4.40 -19.48 -2.35
C GLY A 252 -3.62 -18.22 -1.96
N SER A 253 -2.59 -18.32 -1.11
CA SER A 253 -1.94 -17.14 -0.55
C SER A 253 -1.15 -16.40 -1.62
N THR A 254 -1.25 -15.07 -1.62
CA THR A 254 -0.44 -14.20 -2.48
C THR A 254 0.68 -13.56 -1.67
N GLY A 255 1.91 -13.49 -2.18
CA GLY A 255 2.99 -12.80 -1.49
C GLY A 255 2.74 -11.30 -1.46
N ILE A 256 2.74 -10.72 -2.67
CA ILE A 256 2.51 -9.28 -2.88
C ILE A 256 1.39 -9.11 -3.89
N LEU A 257 0.33 -8.40 -3.51
CA LEU A 257 -0.71 -7.94 -4.43
C LEU A 257 -0.59 -6.44 -4.65
N MET A 258 -0.43 -6.03 -5.91
CA MET A 258 -0.51 -4.64 -6.33
C MET A 258 -1.82 -4.45 -7.10
N ASP A 259 -2.71 -3.58 -6.62
CA ASP A 259 -4.03 -3.40 -7.22
C ASP A 259 -4.55 -1.97 -7.03
N SER A 260 -5.55 -1.58 -7.81
CA SER A 260 -6.00 -0.20 -7.83
C SER A 260 -7.40 -0.08 -8.43
N THR A 261 -8.22 0.78 -7.85
CA THR A 261 -9.47 1.29 -8.43
C THR A 261 -9.29 2.69 -9.01
N ASN A 262 -8.05 3.12 -9.24
CA ASN A 262 -7.68 4.45 -9.69
C ASN A 262 -8.12 5.57 -8.72
N ALA A 263 -8.09 5.29 -7.41
CA ALA A 263 -8.51 6.24 -6.38
C ALA A 263 -7.58 6.24 -5.15
N PRO A 264 -6.32 6.68 -5.29
CA PRO A 264 -5.61 7.15 -6.51
C PRO A 264 -5.07 6.00 -7.38
N PRO A 265 -4.57 6.29 -8.60
CA PRO A 265 -3.87 5.29 -9.43
C PRO A 265 -2.69 4.67 -8.70
N GLY A 266 -2.50 3.37 -8.91
CA GLY A 266 -1.30 2.66 -8.47
C GLY A 266 -0.16 2.98 -9.43
N HIS A 267 0.94 3.54 -8.93
CA HIS A 267 2.13 3.72 -9.77
C HIS A 267 3.40 3.98 -8.98
N ASN A 268 4.57 3.88 -9.63
CA ASN A 268 5.88 4.09 -9.01
C ASN A 268 6.08 3.18 -7.79
N ILE A 269 5.91 1.88 -8.00
CA ILE A 269 6.05 0.85 -6.96
C ILE A 269 7.35 0.08 -7.22
N VAL A 270 8.19 -0.10 -6.20
CA VAL A 270 9.46 -0.82 -6.35
C VAL A 270 9.55 -1.95 -5.34
N ILE A 271 9.61 -3.18 -5.81
CA ILE A 271 9.93 -4.35 -5.00
C ILE A 271 11.33 -4.80 -5.38
N GLN A 272 12.25 -4.77 -4.42
CA GLN A 272 13.66 -5.03 -4.68
C GLN A 272 14.30 -5.89 -3.59
N ASP A 273 15.29 -6.71 -3.97
CA ASP A 273 16.08 -7.54 -3.04
C ASP A 273 15.13 -8.42 -2.22
N PHE A 274 14.31 -9.23 -2.88
CA PHE A 274 13.21 -9.96 -2.25
C PHE A 274 13.35 -11.47 -2.38
N ASN A 275 12.74 -12.22 -1.45
CA ASN A 275 12.54 -13.66 -1.59
C ASN A 275 11.09 -14.01 -1.23
N LEU A 276 10.40 -14.72 -2.13
CA LEU A 276 9.01 -15.13 -1.94
C LEU A 276 8.93 -16.66 -1.93
N TYR A 277 8.61 -17.24 -0.78
CA TYR A 277 8.63 -18.68 -0.57
C TYR A 277 7.24 -19.25 -0.31
N ARG A 278 6.96 -20.46 -0.82
CA ARG A 278 5.82 -21.28 -0.39
C ARG A 278 4.45 -20.59 -0.52
N LEU A 279 4.23 -19.90 -1.65
CA LEU A 279 3.04 -19.11 -1.96
C LEU A 279 2.29 -19.67 -3.16
N ALA A 280 0.95 -19.67 -3.12
CA ALA A 280 0.16 -20.01 -4.30
C ALA A 280 0.38 -19.01 -5.45
N VAL A 281 0.52 -17.72 -5.13
CA VAL A 281 0.92 -16.68 -6.09
C VAL A 281 2.06 -15.86 -5.49
N GLY A 282 3.21 -15.75 -6.17
CA GLY A 282 4.32 -14.93 -5.70
C GLY A 282 3.96 -13.44 -5.69
N VAL A 283 3.83 -12.86 -6.87
CA VAL A 283 3.39 -11.48 -7.10
C VAL A 283 2.17 -11.47 -8.00
N GLN A 284 1.16 -10.69 -7.63
CA GLN A 284 -0.02 -10.45 -8.46
C GLN A 284 -0.19 -8.96 -8.72
N VAL A 285 -0.46 -8.60 -9.97
CA VAL A 285 -0.78 -7.23 -10.39
C VAL A 285 -2.17 -7.19 -10.99
N GLY A 286 -3.08 -6.48 -10.32
CA GLY A 286 -4.50 -6.46 -10.64
C GLY A 286 -5.26 -7.67 -10.09
N THR A 287 -6.57 -7.49 -9.88
CA THR A 287 -7.51 -8.59 -9.61
C THR A 287 -8.57 -8.65 -10.70
N ALA A 288 -8.92 -9.87 -11.16
CA ALA A 288 -9.95 -10.05 -12.19
C ALA A 288 -11.34 -9.50 -11.79
N SER A 289 -11.58 -9.31 -10.49
CA SER A 289 -12.79 -8.65 -9.97
C SER A 289 -12.88 -7.15 -10.29
N LEU A 290 -11.77 -6.52 -10.68
CA LEU A 290 -11.68 -5.12 -11.04
C LEU A 290 -11.43 -5.01 -12.55
N PRO A 291 -12.49 -4.99 -13.39
CA PRO A 291 -12.35 -5.08 -14.84
C PRO A 291 -11.61 -3.86 -15.42
N ASP A 292 -10.77 -4.10 -16.42
CA ASP A 292 -9.97 -3.04 -17.08
C ASP A 292 -10.81 -1.97 -17.77
N SER A 293 -12.07 -2.27 -18.13
CA SER A 293 -13.01 -1.30 -18.71
C SER A 293 -13.28 -0.10 -17.81
N ALA A 294 -12.96 -0.20 -16.51
CA ALA A 294 -13.06 0.88 -15.56
C ALA A 294 -11.80 1.78 -15.51
N GLY A 295 -10.79 1.53 -16.35
CA GLY A 295 -9.56 2.33 -16.38
C GLY A 295 -8.77 2.21 -15.08
N TYR A 296 -8.78 1.03 -14.47
CA TYR A 296 -8.03 0.73 -13.26
C TYR A 296 -6.55 0.48 -13.59
N GLU A 297 -5.66 1.19 -12.90
CA GLU A 297 -4.26 1.30 -13.31
C GLU A 297 -3.31 0.94 -12.18
N VAL A 298 -2.32 0.09 -12.51
CA VAL A 298 -1.13 -0.17 -11.71
C VAL A 298 0.07 -0.15 -12.64
N ASP A 299 0.72 1.01 -12.77
CA ASP A 299 1.77 1.21 -13.78
C ASP A 299 3.12 1.56 -13.16
N LYS A 300 4.18 1.59 -13.97
CA LYS A 300 5.53 2.00 -13.53
C LYS A 300 5.99 1.27 -12.27
N TRP A 301 5.68 -0.02 -12.20
CA TRP A 301 6.18 -0.86 -11.12
C TRP A 301 7.42 -1.62 -11.56
N GLN A 302 8.27 -1.95 -10.59
CA GLN A 302 9.52 -2.66 -10.82
C GLN A 302 9.65 -3.81 -9.84
N LEU A 303 9.92 -5.00 -10.37
CA LEU A 303 10.44 -6.14 -9.60
C LEU A 303 11.91 -6.30 -9.98
N PHE A 304 12.81 -6.12 -9.01
CA PHE A 304 14.25 -6.12 -9.27
C PHE A 304 15.02 -6.99 -8.28
N ASN A 305 15.93 -7.82 -8.80
CA ASN A 305 16.87 -8.62 -7.99
C ASN A 305 16.15 -9.44 -6.90
N GLY A 306 15.46 -10.51 -7.29
CA GLY A 306 14.67 -11.29 -6.35
C GLY A 306 14.49 -12.75 -6.72
N SER A 307 13.92 -13.51 -5.79
CA SER A 307 13.60 -14.93 -5.96
C SER A 307 12.14 -15.24 -5.64
N ILE A 308 11.57 -16.18 -6.38
CA ILE A 308 10.27 -16.80 -6.11
C ILE A 308 10.44 -18.32 -6.15
N ASP A 309 10.09 -18.99 -5.06
CA ASP A 309 10.24 -20.44 -4.88
C ASP A 309 9.06 -21.02 -4.06
N SER A 310 8.10 -21.67 -4.71
CA SER A 310 6.85 -22.07 -4.06
C SER A 310 6.83 -23.51 -3.56
N ASN A 311 7.22 -24.47 -4.37
CA ASN A 311 6.99 -25.91 -4.14
C ASN A 311 5.51 -26.29 -3.96
N MET A 312 4.55 -25.44 -4.38
CA MET A 312 3.12 -25.73 -4.33
C MET A 312 2.60 -26.11 -5.72
N ALA A 313 1.86 -27.21 -5.81
CA ALA A 313 1.17 -27.56 -7.06
C ALA A 313 0.12 -26.50 -7.42
N GLY A 314 0.09 -26.12 -8.70
CA GLY A 314 -0.74 -25.05 -9.26
C GLY A 314 -0.27 -23.64 -8.90
N SER A 315 0.95 -23.46 -8.39
CA SER A 315 1.44 -22.13 -8.03
C SER A 315 1.86 -21.30 -9.23
N GLU A 316 1.65 -19.99 -9.12
CA GLU A 316 2.06 -19.01 -10.12
C GLU A 316 3.11 -18.07 -9.52
N GLY A 317 4.13 -17.72 -10.30
CA GLY A 317 5.20 -16.84 -9.87
C GLY A 317 4.76 -15.39 -9.89
N ILE A 318 4.60 -14.83 -11.10
CA ILE A 318 4.16 -13.46 -11.34
C ILE A 318 2.92 -13.49 -12.23
N VAL A 319 1.82 -12.89 -11.78
CA VAL A 319 0.55 -12.85 -12.51
C VAL A 319 0.15 -11.41 -12.80
N ILE A 320 -0.15 -11.10 -14.07
CA ILE A 320 -0.66 -9.79 -14.50
C ILE A 320 -2.08 -9.95 -15.01
N ASN A 321 -3.03 -9.48 -14.20
CA ASN A 321 -4.47 -9.61 -14.42
C ASN A 321 -5.06 -8.30 -14.95
N GLY A 322 -4.64 -7.90 -16.15
CA GLY A 322 -5.28 -6.81 -16.89
C GLY A 322 -4.37 -6.10 -17.88
N ALA A 323 -4.97 -5.52 -18.93
CA ALA A 323 -4.27 -4.78 -19.98
C ALA A 323 -3.67 -3.45 -19.48
N ASN A 324 -4.24 -2.86 -18.42
CA ASN A 324 -3.76 -1.59 -17.84
C ASN A 324 -3.15 -1.79 -16.45
N LYS A 325 -2.32 -2.83 -16.32
CA LYS A 325 -1.75 -3.25 -15.03
C LYS A 325 -0.22 -3.31 -15.04
N ALA A 326 0.42 -2.80 -16.10
CA ALA A 326 1.86 -2.89 -16.25
C ALA A 326 2.41 -1.97 -17.35
N GLN A 327 1.83 -0.78 -17.57
CA GLN A 327 2.46 0.18 -18.48
C GLN A 327 3.79 0.67 -17.89
N ASP A 328 4.82 0.80 -18.73
CA ASP A 328 6.19 1.19 -18.36
C ASP A 328 6.76 0.42 -17.15
N SER A 329 6.41 -0.86 -17.05
CA SER A 329 6.77 -1.70 -15.90
C SER A 329 7.90 -2.66 -16.24
N LYS A 330 8.60 -3.16 -15.21
CA LYS A 330 9.81 -3.97 -15.40
C LYS A 330 9.89 -5.16 -14.44
N ILE A 331 10.25 -6.32 -14.97
CA ILE A 331 10.72 -7.49 -14.22
C ILE A 331 12.19 -7.69 -14.62
N GLN A 332 13.10 -7.57 -13.66
CA GLN A 332 14.53 -7.67 -13.95
C GLN A 332 15.29 -8.46 -12.89
N ALA A 333 16.18 -9.35 -13.33
CA ALA A 333 17.03 -10.15 -12.45
C ALA A 333 16.21 -10.95 -11.41
N VAL A 334 15.10 -11.53 -11.85
CA VAL A 334 14.24 -12.37 -11.01
C VAL A 334 14.46 -13.83 -11.35
N THR A 335 14.68 -14.66 -10.33
CA THR A 335 14.73 -16.12 -10.48
C THR A 335 13.43 -16.72 -9.97
N LEU A 336 12.79 -17.53 -10.81
CA LEU A 336 11.58 -18.28 -10.50
C LEU A 336 11.92 -19.77 -10.53
N ALA A 337 11.63 -20.49 -9.45
CA ALA A 337 11.91 -21.91 -9.33
C ALA A 337 10.78 -22.60 -8.59
N ASP A 338 10.56 -23.88 -8.84
CA ASP A 338 9.55 -24.67 -8.13
C ASP A 338 8.18 -23.95 -8.12
N VAL A 339 7.80 -23.40 -9.28
CA VAL A 339 6.49 -22.81 -9.58
C VAL A 339 5.94 -23.42 -10.87
N ASP A 340 4.63 -23.60 -10.98
CA ASP A 340 4.02 -24.25 -12.14
C ASP A 340 3.86 -23.28 -13.33
N THR A 341 3.52 -22.01 -13.07
CA THR A 341 3.55 -20.94 -14.08
C THR A 341 4.51 -19.86 -13.62
N ASP A 342 5.65 -19.63 -14.30
CA ASP A 342 6.59 -18.60 -13.83
C ASP A 342 6.01 -17.19 -14.01
N ILE A 343 5.64 -16.82 -15.24
CA ILE A 343 5.03 -15.50 -15.53
C ILE A 343 3.75 -15.69 -16.35
N ASP A 344 2.62 -15.25 -15.83
CA ASP A 344 1.33 -15.22 -16.53
C ASP A 344 0.95 -13.81 -17.00
N LEU A 345 0.88 -13.64 -18.32
CA LEU A 345 0.52 -12.40 -19.01
C LEU A 345 -0.85 -12.49 -19.73
N THR A 346 -1.64 -13.53 -19.49
CA THR A 346 -2.92 -13.77 -20.18
C THR A 346 -3.98 -12.72 -19.88
N GLY A 347 -3.84 -11.97 -18.78
CA GLY A 347 -4.76 -10.91 -18.37
C GLY A 347 -4.74 -9.65 -19.26
N GLY A 348 -3.74 -9.47 -20.12
CA GLY A 348 -3.68 -8.32 -21.03
C GLY A 348 -2.25 -7.85 -21.33
N GLY A 349 -2.04 -7.30 -22.53
CA GLY A 349 -0.74 -6.76 -22.94
C GLY A 349 -0.53 -5.31 -22.52
N SER A 350 0.65 -5.01 -21.98
CA SER A 350 1.12 -3.66 -21.64
C SER A 350 2.59 -3.48 -22.06
N TYR A 351 3.15 -2.27 -21.93
CA TYR A 351 4.59 -2.03 -22.08
C TYR A 351 5.36 -2.58 -20.87
N LEU A 352 5.65 -3.88 -20.89
CA LEU A 352 6.39 -4.60 -19.86
C LEU A 352 7.76 -5.05 -20.37
N ASP A 353 8.82 -4.63 -19.68
CA ASP A 353 10.17 -5.12 -19.91
C ASP A 353 10.45 -6.33 -19.02
N ILE A 354 10.94 -7.43 -19.61
CA ILE A 354 11.40 -8.62 -18.88
C ILE A 354 12.86 -8.87 -19.25
N GLU A 355 13.76 -8.73 -18.28
CA GLU A 355 15.21 -8.74 -18.47
C GLU A 355 15.91 -9.63 -17.45
N ASP A 356 16.97 -10.33 -17.86
CA ASP A 356 17.87 -11.09 -16.97
C ASP A 356 17.16 -12.08 -16.00
N CYS A 357 16.02 -12.64 -16.39
CA CYS A 357 15.27 -13.58 -15.56
C CYS A 357 15.74 -15.02 -15.78
N SER A 358 15.63 -15.84 -14.73
CA SER A 358 15.96 -17.27 -14.75
C SER A 358 14.76 -18.11 -14.33
N PHE A 359 14.51 -19.21 -15.03
CA PHE A 359 13.35 -20.08 -14.84
C PHE A 359 13.81 -21.51 -14.48
N GLY A 360 13.27 -22.03 -13.39
CA GLY A 360 13.59 -23.33 -12.80
C GLY A 360 12.65 -24.44 -13.26
N SER A 361 12.70 -25.58 -12.56
CA SER A 361 11.77 -26.69 -12.85
C SER A 361 10.39 -26.42 -12.24
N PRO A 362 9.29 -26.84 -12.90
CA PRO A 362 7.96 -26.75 -12.32
C PRO A 362 7.76 -27.77 -11.20
N VAL A 363 6.76 -27.54 -10.35
CA VAL A 363 6.38 -28.46 -9.26
C VAL A 363 5.66 -29.69 -9.84
N SER A 364 4.75 -29.44 -10.76
CA SER A 364 3.88 -30.44 -11.38
C SER A 364 4.44 -30.92 -12.72
N SER A 365 4.42 -32.23 -12.94
CA SER A 365 4.83 -32.82 -14.22
C SER A 365 3.91 -32.38 -15.36
N GLY A 366 4.46 -31.85 -16.44
CA GLY A 366 3.72 -31.54 -17.67
C GLY A 366 3.44 -30.04 -17.91
N HIS A 367 3.91 -29.15 -17.03
CA HIS A 367 3.98 -27.72 -17.36
C HIS A 367 5.10 -27.47 -18.39
N THR A 368 4.75 -26.83 -19.51
CA THR A 368 5.66 -26.62 -20.65
C THR A 368 6.12 -25.18 -20.81
N ASP A 369 5.41 -24.23 -20.22
CA ASP A 369 5.56 -22.81 -20.54
C ASP A 369 6.00 -22.03 -19.31
N ALA A 370 7.24 -21.55 -19.31
CA ALA A 370 7.75 -20.65 -18.29
C ALA A 370 7.00 -19.30 -18.32
N ILE A 371 6.71 -18.80 -19.52
CA ILE A 371 5.95 -17.57 -19.71
C ILE A 371 4.66 -17.91 -20.46
N ASN A 372 3.53 -17.81 -19.77
CA ASN A 372 2.22 -17.92 -20.37
C ASN A 372 1.84 -16.54 -20.96
N THR A 373 1.60 -16.48 -22.26
CA THR A 373 1.26 -15.23 -22.96
C THR A 373 -0.13 -15.34 -23.57
N ILE A 374 -0.73 -14.20 -23.94
CA ILE A 374 -1.90 -14.22 -24.83
C ILE A 374 -1.47 -14.97 -26.09
N GLY A 375 -2.00 -16.17 -26.29
CA GLY A 375 -1.68 -17.01 -27.44
C GLY A 375 -1.74 -16.16 -28.71
N ALA A 376 -0.76 -16.33 -29.59
CA ALA A 376 -0.70 -15.59 -30.84
C ALA A 376 -2.08 -15.65 -31.52
N VAL A 377 -2.73 -14.50 -31.65
CA VAL A 377 -3.94 -14.38 -32.45
C VAL A 377 -3.49 -14.60 -33.89
N THR A 378 -3.67 -15.82 -34.38
CA THR A 378 -3.46 -16.18 -35.80
C THR A 378 -4.45 -15.48 -36.70
#